data_AF-A0A527ZFG7-F1
#
_entry.id   AF-A0A527ZFG7-F1
#
_cell.length_a   1.000
_cell.length_b   1.000
_cell.length_c   1.000
_cell.angle_alpha   90.00
_cell.angle_beta   90.00
_cell.angle_gamma   90.00
#
_symmetry.space_group_name_H-M   'P 1'
#
loop_
_entity.id
_entity.type
_entity.pdbx_description
1 polymer ?
#
loop_
_entity_poly.entity_id
_entity_poly.type
_entity_poly.pdbx_seq_one_letter_code
_entity_poly.pdbx_strand_id
1 'polypeptide(L)'
;MLEIPEDRCERHRLFKAIDDAFKAGDFEGLGVALGGSPGWFDEQMPFELGLGHPLEYAIYWSPAAFISILLDAGSDPNYHHHGGFPAIIAALSTDRGD
;
A
#
# COMPACT_ATOMS: atom_id res chain seq x y z
N MET A 1 12.61 -10.27 0.55
CA MET A 1 12.60 -9.33 -0.58
C MET A 1 11.64 -9.88 -1.61
N LEU A 2 10.63 -9.11 -2.00
CA LEU A 2 9.63 -9.55 -2.98
C LEU A 2 10.30 -9.75 -4.34
N GLU A 3 10.14 -10.93 -4.94
CA GLU A 3 10.57 -11.17 -6.32
C GLU A 3 9.49 -10.71 -7.28
N ILE A 4 9.83 -9.78 -8.19
CA ILE A 4 8.92 -9.27 -9.21
C ILE A 4 9.07 -10.12 -10.49
N PRO A 5 8.01 -10.79 -10.96
CA PRO A 5 8.08 -11.57 -12.20
C PRO A 5 8.39 -10.69 -13.42
N GLU A 6 9.25 -11.19 -14.31
CA GLU A 6 9.50 -10.55 -15.61
C GLU A 6 8.32 -10.75 -16.57
N ASP A 7 7.63 -11.89 -16.47
CA ASP A 7 6.43 -12.16 -17.27
C ASP A 7 5.31 -11.18 -16.89
N ARG A 8 4.75 -10.54 -17.93
CA ARG A 8 3.72 -9.50 -17.75
C ARG A 8 2.46 -10.05 -17.10
N CYS A 9 2.06 -11.28 -17.42
CA CYS A 9 0.85 -11.88 -16.89
C CYS A 9 1.03 -12.31 -15.43
N GLU A 10 2.20 -12.81 -15.05
CA GLU A 10 2.57 -13.11 -13.67
C GLU A 10 2.67 -11.85 -12.82
N ARG A 11 3.34 -10.80 -13.32
CA ARG A 11 3.39 -9.51 -12.63
C ARG A 11 2.01 -8.88 -12.45
N HIS A 12 1.14 -8.97 -13.46
CA HIS A 12 -0.23 -8.49 -13.33
C HIS A 12 -1.03 -9.29 -12.28
N ARG A 13 -0.86 -10.62 -12.22
CA ARG A 13 -1.47 -11.45 -11.18
C ARG A 13 -0.99 -11.08 -9.78
N LEU A 14 0.30 -10.82 -9.61
CA LEU A 14 0.87 -10.34 -8.35
C LEU A 14 0.28 -8.98 -7.95
N PHE A 15 0.29 -8.01 -8.87
CA PHE A 15 -0.36 -6.71 -8.66
C PHE A 15 -1.82 -6.87 -8.22
N LYS A 16 -2.60 -7.70 -8.93
CA LYS A 16 -4.01 -7.90 -8.62
C LYS A 16 -4.22 -8.48 -7.23
N ALA A 17 -3.40 -9.44 -6.82
CA ALA A 17 -3.48 -10.03 -5.49
C ALA A 17 -3.22 -9.00 -4.38
N ILE A 18 -2.20 -8.14 -4.57
CA ILE A 18 -1.88 -7.05 -3.62
C ILE A 18 -3.01 -6.02 -3.59
N ASP A 19 -3.49 -5.58 -4.75
CA ASP A 19 -4.60 -4.63 -4.90
C ASP A 19 -5.89 -5.15 -4.23
N ASP A 20 -6.22 -6.42 -4.42
CA ASP A 20 -7.39 -7.03 -3.79
C ASP A 20 -7.24 -7.13 -2.27
N ALA A 21 -6.03 -7.42 -1.77
CA ALA A 21 -5.74 -7.46 -0.34
C ALA A 21 -5.83 -6.07 0.31
N PHE A 22 -5.37 -5.01 -0.35
CA PHE A 22 -5.59 -3.62 0.10
C PHE A 22 -7.08 -3.29 0.17
N LYS A 23 -7.86 -3.63 -0.86
CA LYS A 23 -9.32 -3.37 -0.88
C LYS A 23 -10.08 -4.14 0.19
N ALA A 24 -9.60 -5.34 0.52
CA ALA A 24 -10.16 -6.14 1.60
C ALA A 24 -9.71 -5.68 3.01
N GLY A 25 -8.64 -4.90 3.11
CA GLY A 25 -8.01 -4.53 4.38
C GLY A 25 -7.28 -5.71 5.04
N ASP A 26 -6.70 -6.61 4.24
CA ASP A 26 -6.01 -7.81 4.72
C ASP A 26 -4.54 -7.51 5.07
N PHE A 27 -4.31 -7.10 6.32
CA PHE A 27 -2.98 -6.73 6.81
C PHE A 27 -1.98 -7.90 6.74
N GLU A 28 -2.40 -9.08 7.18
CA GLU A 28 -1.53 -10.26 7.23
C GLU A 28 -1.24 -10.77 5.82
N GLY A 29 -2.28 -10.83 4.96
CA GLY A 29 -2.14 -11.22 3.56
C GLY A 29 -1.21 -10.29 2.78
N LEU A 30 -1.28 -8.97 3.02
CA LEU A 30 -0.36 -8.01 2.42
C LEU A 30 1.08 -8.23 2.88
N GLY A 31 1.31 -8.48 4.17
CA GLY A 31 2.64 -8.80 4.67
C GLY A 31 3.25 -10.00 3.96
N VAL A 32 2.47 -11.06 3.73
CA VAL A 32 2.91 -12.24 2.97
C VAL A 32 3.14 -11.90 1.49
N ALA A 33 2.18 -11.22 0.85
CA ALA A 33 2.24 -10.87 -0.58
C ALA A 33 3.39 -9.92 -0.92
N LEU A 34 3.82 -9.09 0.02
CA LEU A 34 4.96 -8.16 -0.10
C LEU A 34 6.29 -8.79 0.34
N GLY A 35 6.34 -10.12 0.49
CA GLY A 35 7.58 -10.85 0.75
C GLY A 35 8.05 -10.84 2.21
N GLY A 36 7.12 -10.61 3.15
CA GLY A 36 7.32 -10.82 4.58
C GLY A 36 8.18 -9.78 5.30
N SER A 37 8.34 -8.57 4.74
CA SER A 37 9.06 -7.50 5.44
C SER A 37 8.31 -7.13 6.73
N PRO A 38 8.96 -7.09 7.90
CA PRO A 38 8.31 -6.68 9.15
C PRO A 38 7.88 -5.20 9.13
N GLY A 39 8.44 -4.39 8.23
CA GLY A 39 8.11 -2.97 8.04
C GLY A 39 7.37 -2.69 6.73
N TRP A 40 6.75 -3.69 6.10
CA TRP A 40 6.14 -3.54 4.76
C TRP A 40 5.15 -2.37 4.66
N PHE A 41 4.53 -1.98 5.78
CA PHE A 41 3.51 -0.92 5.87
C PHE A 41 4.08 0.50 5.90
N ASP A 42 5.39 0.66 6.02
CA ASP A 42 6.09 1.97 6.04
C ASP A 42 7.27 2.01 5.05
N GLU A 43 7.35 1.03 4.15
CA GLU A 43 8.39 0.91 3.14
C GLU A 43 7.82 1.21 1.76
N GLN A 44 8.63 1.82 0.87
CA GLN A 44 8.23 2.00 -0.52
C GLN A 44 8.02 0.66 -1.20
N MET A 45 6.84 0.46 -1.79
CA MET A 45 6.54 -0.75 -2.55
C MET A 45 7.31 -0.75 -3.89
N PRO A 46 7.53 -1.93 -4.50
CA PRO A 46 8.25 -2.05 -5.76
C PRO A 46 7.66 -1.17 -6.87
N PHE A 47 8.53 -0.38 -7.51
CA PHE A 47 8.16 0.56 -8.56
C PHE A 47 7.48 -0.12 -9.75
N GLU A 48 7.88 -1.35 -10.06
CA GLU A 48 7.34 -2.17 -11.15
C GLU A 48 5.85 -2.50 -11.00
N LEU A 49 5.31 -2.39 -9.79
CA LEU A 49 3.89 -2.57 -9.50
C LEU A 49 3.11 -1.24 -9.48
N GLY A 50 3.80 -0.10 -9.45
CA GLY A 50 3.18 1.24 -9.47
C GLY A 50 2.34 1.56 -8.23
N LEU A 51 2.62 0.94 -7.09
CA LEU A 51 1.80 1.03 -5.87
C LEU A 51 2.21 2.17 -4.93
N GLY A 52 3.45 2.68 -5.01
CA GLY A 52 3.93 3.78 -4.16
C GLY A 52 4.08 3.39 -2.68
N HIS A 53 3.72 4.29 -1.77
CA HIS A 53 3.76 4.03 -0.33
C HIS A 53 2.47 3.32 0.16
N PRO A 54 2.54 2.32 1.05
CA PRO A 54 1.38 1.56 1.51
C PRO A 54 0.26 2.42 2.08
N LEU A 55 0.62 3.41 2.91
CA LEU A 55 -0.36 4.32 3.51
C LEU A 55 -1.10 5.17 2.47
N GLU A 56 -0.39 5.69 1.47
CA GLU A 56 -1.01 6.46 0.38
C GLU A 56 -1.91 5.58 -0.48
N TYR A 57 -1.48 4.36 -0.81
CA TYR A 57 -2.31 3.43 -1.57
C TYR A 57 -3.60 3.06 -0.81
N ALA A 58 -3.49 2.81 0.50
CA ALA A 58 -4.62 2.50 1.35
C ALA A 58 -5.61 3.67 1.45
N ILE A 59 -5.13 4.92 1.49
CA ILE A 59 -6.00 6.11 1.49
C ILE A 59 -6.87 6.18 0.23
N TYR A 60 -6.37 5.75 -0.92
CA TYR A 60 -7.15 5.73 -2.16
C TYR A 60 -8.09 4.52 -2.26
N TRP A 61 -7.67 3.34 -1.80
CA TRP A 61 -8.30 2.08 -2.22
C TRP A 61 -8.81 1.19 -1.08
N SER A 62 -8.44 1.46 0.16
CA SER A 62 -8.78 0.63 1.31
C SER A 62 -9.87 1.25 2.19
N PRO A 63 -10.57 0.46 3.04
CA PRO A 63 -11.48 0.98 4.05
C PRO A 63 -10.78 1.87 5.10
N ALA A 64 -11.50 2.82 5.70
CA ALA A 64 -10.95 3.76 6.69
C ALA A 64 -10.39 3.03 7.92
N ALA A 65 -11.05 1.95 8.34
CA ALA A 65 -10.55 1.09 9.43
C ALA A 65 -9.16 0.50 9.12
N PHE A 66 -8.87 0.20 7.85
CA PHE A 66 -7.56 -0.32 7.46
C PHE A 66 -6.47 0.76 7.51
N ILE A 67 -6.81 2.00 7.18
CA ILE A 67 -5.89 3.14 7.33
C ILE A 67 -5.51 3.30 8.81
N SER A 68 -6.47 3.21 9.72
CA SER A 68 -6.19 3.22 11.17
C SER A 68 -5.25 2.10 11.59
N ILE A 69 -5.42 0.88 11.06
CA ILE A 69 -4.51 -0.24 11.35
C ILE A 69 -3.08 0.07 10.92
N LEU A 70 -2.87 0.68 9.74
CA LEU A 70 -1.53 1.05 9.27
C LEU A 70 -0.88 2.12 10.17
N LEU A 71 -1.66 3.11 10.61
CA LEU A 71 -1.19 4.16 11.52
C LEU A 71 -0.86 3.58 12.91
N ASP A 72 -1.70 2.69 13.44
CA ASP A 72 -1.47 2.00 14.72
C ASP A 72 -0.24 1.09 14.66
N ALA A 73 0.05 0.50 13.49
CA ALA A 73 1.26 -0.27 13.24
C ALA A 73 2.54 0.61 13.16
N GLY A 74 2.39 1.93 13.04
CA GLY A 74 3.49 2.89 13.04
C GLY A 74 3.88 3.41 11.65
N SER A 75 3.03 3.27 10.64
CA SER A 75 3.24 3.93 9.35
C SER A 75 3.28 5.46 9.54
N ASP A 76 4.33 6.12 9.05
CA ASP A 76 4.53 7.56 9.22
C ASP A 76 3.62 8.34 8.25
N PRO A 77 2.57 9.05 8.69
CA PRO A 77 1.74 9.85 7.77
C PRO A 77 2.48 11.06 7.16
N ASN A 78 3.67 11.39 7.66
CA ASN A 78 4.50 12.50 7.20
C ASN A 78 5.77 12.04 6.47
N TYR A 79 5.80 10.80 5.95
CA TYR A 79 6.95 10.32 5.20
C TYR A 79 7.30 11.29 4.07
N HIS A 80 8.59 11.59 3.93
CA HIS A 80 9.05 12.54 2.93
C HIS A 80 9.14 11.87 1.58
N HIS A 81 8.45 12.46 0.59
CA HIS A 81 8.64 12.14 -0.82
C HIS A 81 9.03 13.41 -1.58
N HIS A 82 9.68 13.27 -2.74
CA HIS A 82 10.10 14.42 -3.56
C HIS A 82 8.94 15.37 -3.93
N GLY A 83 7.69 14.88 -3.91
CA GLY A 83 6.47 15.65 -4.17
C GLY A 83 5.82 16.33 -2.95
N GLY A 84 6.42 16.25 -1.75
CA GLY A 84 5.85 16.79 -0.51
C GLY A 84 5.34 15.69 0.42
N PHE A 85 4.10 15.83 0.90
CA PHE A 85 3.44 14.95 1.87
C PHE A 85 2.31 14.15 1.19
N PRO A 86 2.58 12.96 0.64
CA PRO A 86 1.62 12.34 -0.27
C PRO A 86 0.38 11.81 0.46
N ALA A 87 0.51 11.33 1.70
CA ALA A 87 -0.63 10.82 2.48
C ALA A 87 -1.72 11.88 2.73
N ILE A 88 -1.35 13.08 3.19
CA ILE A 88 -2.34 14.15 3.42
C ILE A 88 -2.97 14.64 2.10
N ILE A 89 -2.18 14.69 1.02
CA ILE A 89 -2.72 15.07 -0.30
C ILE A 89 -3.70 14.02 -0.80
N ALA A 90 -3.40 12.73 -0.64
CA ALA A 90 -4.30 11.63 -0.98
C ALA A 90 -5.61 11.71 -0.18
N ALA A 91 -5.52 12.00 1.12
CA ALA A 91 -6.68 12.08 2.01
C ALA A 91 -7.62 13.24 1.63
N LEU A 92 -7.05 14.39 1.25
CA LEU A 92 -7.82 15.55 0.81
C LEU A 92 -8.39 15.40 -0.62
N SER A 93 -7.77 14.55 -1.44
CA SER A 93 -8.15 14.34 -2.84
C SER A 93 -9.18 13.22 -3.03
N THR A 94 -9.34 12.35 -2.03
CA THR A 94 -10.24 11.20 -2.10
C THR A 94 -11.57 11.54 -1.43
N ASP A 95 -12.66 11.40 -2.16
CA ASP A 95 -14.01 11.46 -1.58
C ASP A 95 -14.34 10.10 -0.96
N ARG A 96 -14.42 10.04 0.37
CA ARG A 96 -14.65 8.82 1.14
C ARG A 96 -16.02 8.88 1.82
N GLY A 97 -16.81 7.83 1.65
CA GLY A 97 -18.15 7.73 2.22
C GLY A 97 -18.22 6.97 3.55
N ASP A 98 -17.09 6.41 4.00
CA ASP A 98 -16.93 5.64 5.23
C ASP A 98 -16.31 6.45 6.37
#